data_AF-A0A7Y9JZI0-F1
#
_entry.id   AF-A0A7Y9JZI0-F1
#
_cell.length_a   1.000
_cell.length_b   1.000
_cell.length_c   1.000
_cell.angle_alpha   90.00
_cell.angle_beta   90.00
_cell.angle_gamma   90.00
#
_symmetry.space_group_name_H-M   'P 1'
#
loop_
_entity.id
_entity.type
_entity.pdbx_description
1 polymer ?
#
loop_
_entity_poly.entity_id
_entity_poly.type
_entity_poly.pdbx_seq_one_letter_code
_entity_poly.pdbx_strand_id
1 'polypeptide(L)'
;MSDADALVLEYDLDAPPPKVWRAISIPAFREQWLPAAALIDPEGTTITPGQEVRYRMRDAGPPFRESHVTFRIAPNGSGTRLRIVHQLAGVANDNDHTLMRAA
;
A
#
# COMPACT_ATOMS: atom_id res chain seq x y z
N MET A 1 -11.68 -6.09 -12.09
CA MET A 1 -11.29 -5.77 -10.69
C MET A 1 -12.08 -4.55 -10.28
N SER A 2 -13.25 -4.75 -9.67
CA SER A 2 -14.10 -3.67 -9.18
C SER A 2 -13.46 -3.00 -7.96
N ASP A 3 -13.69 -1.70 -7.77
CA ASP A 3 -13.30 -0.90 -6.59
C ASP A 3 -13.73 -1.49 -5.23
N ALA A 4 -14.53 -2.55 -5.22
CA ALA A 4 -15.08 -3.19 -4.02
C ALA A 4 -14.02 -3.83 -3.08
N ASP A 5 -12.80 -4.11 -3.55
CA ASP A 5 -11.73 -4.72 -2.74
C ASP A 5 -10.64 -3.73 -2.28
N ALA A 6 -10.86 -2.42 -2.48
CA ALA A 6 -9.93 -1.37 -2.07
C ALA A 6 -10.54 -0.48 -0.98
N LEU A 7 -9.90 -0.46 0.19
CA LEU A 7 -10.17 0.54 1.22
C LEU A 7 -9.41 1.82 0.87
N VAL A 8 -10.13 2.92 0.74
CA VAL A 8 -9.55 4.25 0.49
C VAL A 8 -9.76 5.11 1.73
N LEU A 9 -8.67 5.68 2.24
CA LEU A 9 -8.70 6.66 3.32
C LEU A 9 -8.06 7.97 2.85
N GLU A 10 -8.63 9.09 3.26
CA GLU A 10 -8.13 10.43 2.93
C GLU A 10 -8.03 11.29 4.20
N TYR A 11 -6.89 11.97 4.35
CA TYR A 11 -6.59 12.81 5.48
C TYR A 11 -5.97 14.13 5.02
N ASP A 12 -6.33 15.22 5.66
CA ASP A 12 -5.63 16.50 5.54
C ASP A 12 -4.69 16.68 6.73
N LEU A 13 -3.40 16.81 6.43
CA LEU A 13 -2.34 16.96 7.41
C LEU A 13 -1.83 18.39 7.43
N ASP A 14 -1.72 18.97 8.62
CA ASP A 14 -1.09 20.28 8.86
C ASP A 14 0.45 20.15 8.85
N ALA A 15 0.96 19.69 7.73
CA ALA A 15 2.38 19.51 7.48
C ALA A 15 2.65 19.70 5.99
N PRO A 16 3.81 20.27 5.62
CA PRO A 16 4.16 20.46 4.21
C PRO A 16 4.47 19.11 3.53
N PRO A 17 4.22 18.97 2.21
CA PRO A 17 4.40 17.70 1.50
C PRO A 17 5.77 17.04 1.67
N PRO A 18 6.91 17.78 1.68
CA PRO A 18 8.22 17.16 1.92
C PRO A 18 8.36 16.49 3.28
N LYS A 19 7.68 17.00 4.32
CA LYS A 19 7.70 16.39 5.67
C LYS A 19 6.89 15.09 5.68
N VAL A 20 5.70 15.11 5.09
CA VAL A 20 4.85 13.91 4.97
C VAL A 20 5.54 12.85 4.11
N TRP A 21 6.14 13.25 2.99
CA TRP A 21 6.91 12.36 2.13
C TRP A 21 8.01 11.62 2.90
N ARG A 22 8.81 12.36 3.67
CA ARG A 22 9.88 11.76 4.50
C ARG A 22 9.31 10.75 5.50
N ALA A 23 8.17 11.05 6.11
CA ALA A 23 7.54 10.17 7.09
C ALA A 23 7.03 8.85 6.50
N ILE A 24 6.59 8.83 5.23
CA ILE A 24 6.06 7.64 4.56
C ILE A 24 7.09 6.87 3.73
N SER A 25 8.17 7.50 3.27
CA SER A 25 9.13 6.90 2.32
C SER A 25 10.50 6.56 2.90
N ILE A 26 10.94 7.22 3.97
CA ILE A 26 12.24 6.94 4.59
C ILE A 26 12.03 5.90 5.70
N PRO A 27 12.68 4.71 5.63
CA PRO A 27 12.47 3.63 6.60
C PRO A 27 12.59 4.08 8.06
N ALA A 28 13.64 4.84 8.41
CA ALA A 28 13.89 5.30 9.77
C ALA A 28 12.79 6.22 10.35
N PHE A 29 12.02 6.93 9.52
CA PHE A 29 10.85 7.70 9.97
C PHE A 29 9.57 6.88 9.90
N ARG A 30 9.40 6.05 8.87
CA ARG A 30 8.24 5.17 8.69
C ARG A 30 8.10 4.18 9.84
N GLU A 31 9.19 3.55 10.26
CA GLU A 31 9.18 2.51 11.30
C GLU A 31 8.70 2.98 12.68
N GLN A 32 8.69 4.30 12.91
CA GLN A 32 8.17 4.88 14.16
C GLN A 32 6.67 4.69 14.32
N TRP A 33 5.94 4.42 13.24
CA TRP A 33 4.48 4.28 13.24
C TRP A 33 3.97 3.13 12.35
N LEU A 34 4.74 2.70 11.35
CA LEU A 34 4.46 1.53 10.51
C LEU A 34 5.66 0.57 10.59
N PRO A 35 5.62 -0.47 11.44
CA PRO A 35 6.73 -1.38 11.66
C PRO A 35 7.16 -2.14 10.39
N ALA A 36 8.47 -2.33 10.20
CA ALA A 36 9.00 -3.11 9.07
C ALA A 36 8.50 -4.56 9.05
N ALA A 37 8.21 -5.15 10.22
CA ALA A 37 7.69 -6.52 10.32
C ALA A 37 6.30 -6.72 9.67
N ALA A 38 5.55 -5.63 9.43
CA ALA A 38 4.28 -5.68 8.70
C ALA A 38 4.46 -5.61 7.17
N LEU A 39 5.69 -5.33 6.70
CA LEU A 39 6.02 -5.14 5.29
C LEU A 39 6.81 -6.35 4.76
N ILE A 40 6.51 -6.76 3.54
CA ILE A 40 7.32 -7.76 2.82
C ILE A 40 8.60 -7.10 2.27
N ASP A 41 8.45 -5.89 1.71
CA ASP A 41 9.52 -5.09 1.12
C ASP A 41 9.57 -3.71 1.81
N PRO A 42 10.40 -3.53 2.88
CA PRO A 42 10.41 -2.32 3.71
C PRO A 42 10.84 -1.03 2.99
N GLU A 43 11.53 -1.17 1.86
CA GLU A 43 11.98 -0.07 0.99
C GLU A 43 10.88 0.44 0.04
N GLY A 44 9.80 -0.34 -0.15
CA GLY A 44 8.75 -0.04 -1.10
C GLY A 44 8.99 -0.67 -2.48
N THR A 45 7.91 -0.82 -3.24
CA THR A 45 7.86 -1.56 -4.51
C THR A 45 7.64 -0.67 -5.73
N THR A 46 7.00 0.48 -5.55
CA THR A 46 6.80 1.49 -6.61
C THR A 46 6.89 2.85 -5.95
N ILE A 47 7.79 3.70 -6.44
CA ILE A 47 8.08 5.00 -5.84
C ILE A 47 8.08 6.06 -6.93
N THR A 48 7.20 7.05 -6.78
CA THR A 48 7.27 8.33 -7.49
C THR A 48 7.64 9.40 -6.47
N PRO A 49 8.89 9.88 -6.47
CA PRO A 49 9.40 10.78 -5.44
C PRO A 49 8.52 12.00 -5.19
N GLY A 50 8.17 12.23 -3.93
CA GLY A 50 7.35 13.37 -3.51
C GLY A 50 5.87 13.24 -3.85
N GLN A 51 5.41 12.09 -4.36
CA GLN A 51 4.02 11.91 -4.81
C GLN A 51 3.42 10.59 -4.34
N GLU A 52 4.09 9.46 -4.57
CA GLU A 52 3.51 8.14 -4.32
C GLU A 52 4.56 7.12 -3.87
N VAL A 53 4.23 6.31 -2.86
CA VAL A 53 4.98 5.09 -2.53
C VAL A 53 4.03 3.94 -2.28
N ARG A 54 4.35 2.76 -2.82
CA ARG A 54 3.60 1.51 -2.62
C ARG A 54 4.40 0.51 -1.81
N TYR A 55 3.75 -0.09 -0.81
CA TYR A 55 4.28 -1.17 0.01
C TYR A 55 3.47 -2.45 -0.18
N ARG A 56 4.15 -3.59 -0.06
CA ARG A 56 3.52 -4.89 0.14
C ARG A 56 3.46 -5.18 1.63
N MET A 57 2.28 -5.50 2.12
CA MET A 57 2.02 -5.83 3.52
C MET A 57 1.57 -7.27 3.63
N ARG A 58 1.88 -7.89 4.77
CA ARG A 58 1.37 -9.22 5.14
C ARG A 58 0.80 -9.17 6.55
N ASP A 59 -0.40 -9.70 6.72
CA ASP A 59 -1.00 -9.82 8.04
C ASP A 59 -0.16 -10.73 8.95
N ALA A 60 -0.09 -10.38 10.23
CA ALA A 60 0.70 -11.12 11.21
C ALA A 60 0.07 -12.46 11.64
N GLY A 61 -1.21 -12.68 11.33
CA GLY A 61 -1.95 -13.88 11.70
C GLY A 61 -2.46 -14.66 10.48
N PRO A 62 -2.72 -15.97 10.61
CA PRO A 62 -3.31 -16.77 9.54
C PRO A 62 -4.66 -16.18 9.09
N PRO A 63 -4.98 -16.18 7.78
CA PRO A 63 -4.25 -16.87 6.70
C PRO A 63 -3.10 -16.07 6.09
N PHE A 64 -2.51 -15.10 6.81
CA PHE A 64 -1.34 -14.29 6.42
C PHE A 64 -1.56 -13.59 5.08
N ARG A 65 -2.71 -12.92 4.95
CA ARG A 65 -3.10 -12.29 3.69
C ARG A 65 -2.11 -11.22 3.30
N GLU A 66 -1.85 -11.13 2.01
CA GLU A 66 -1.04 -10.08 1.44
C GLU A 66 -1.91 -8.94 0.91
N SER A 67 -1.35 -7.75 0.93
CA SER A 67 -2.00 -6.55 0.41
C SER A 67 -1.01 -5.56 -0.15
N HIS A 68 -1.50 -4.66 -0.99
CA HIS A 68 -0.78 -3.51 -1.50
C HIS A 68 -1.34 -2.25 -0.84
N VAL A 69 -0.47 -1.51 -0.16
CA VAL A 69 -0.81 -0.20 0.41
C VAL A 69 -0.08 0.88 -0.37
N THR A 70 -0.84 1.77 -1.01
CA THR A 70 -0.30 2.90 -1.76
C THR A 70 -0.59 4.18 -1.00
N PHE A 71 0.46 4.89 -0.60
CA PHE A 71 0.38 6.24 -0.06
C PHE A 71 0.57 7.25 -1.19
N ARG A 72 -0.36 8.20 -1.31
CA ARG A 72 -0.30 9.33 -2.24
C ARG A 72 -0.35 10.62 -1.47
N ILE A 73 0.49 11.57 -1.84
CA ILE A 73 0.49 12.92 -1.26
C ILE A 73 0.26 13.98 -2.33
N ALA A 74 -0.49 15.02 -1.98
CA ALA A 74 -0.68 16.21 -2.79
C ALA A 74 -0.77 17.44 -1.88
N PRO A 75 -0.33 18.64 -2.33
CA PRO A 75 -0.59 19.87 -1.59
C PRO A 75 -2.10 20.14 -1.52
N ASN A 76 -2.59 20.65 -0.39
CA ASN A 76 -4.02 21.01 -0.19
C ASN A 76 -4.23 22.49 0.17
N GLY A 77 -3.22 23.35 -0.03
CA GLY A 77 -3.27 24.78 0.23
C GLY A 77 -2.65 25.17 1.58
N SER A 78 -3.02 24.49 2.67
CA SER A 78 -2.46 24.75 4.02
C SER A 78 -1.47 23.68 4.49
N GLY A 79 -1.42 22.53 3.83
CA GLY A 79 -0.56 21.40 4.18
C GLY A 79 -0.59 20.33 3.09
N THR A 80 -0.85 19.08 3.49
CA THR A 80 -0.80 17.92 2.60
C THR A 80 -2.07 17.09 2.70
N ARG A 81 -2.67 16.77 1.56
CA ARG A 81 -3.64 15.69 1.45
C ARG A 81 -2.89 14.37 1.32
N LEU A 82 -3.11 13.48 2.27
CA LEU A 82 -2.64 12.09 2.24
C LEU A 82 -3.80 11.19 1.84
N ARG A 83 -3.63 10.42 0.78
CA ARG A 83 -4.56 9.37 0.36
C ARG A 83 -3.89 8.01 0.52
N ILE A 84 -4.55 7.09 1.20
CA ILE A 84 -4.09 5.73 1.46
C ILE A 84 -5.05 4.80 0.73
N VAL A 85 -4.52 3.98 -0.18
CA VAL A 85 -5.27 2.95 -0.89
C VAL A 85 -4.75 1.60 -0.45
N HIS A 86 -5.55 0.85 0.30
CA HIS A 86 -5.23 -0.48 0.79
C HIS A 86 -6.07 -1.49 0.02
N GLN A 87 -5.39 -2.30 -0.80
CA GLN A 87 -6.03 -3.30 -1.64
C GLN A 87 -5.49 -4.69 -1.31
N LEU A 88 -6.38 -5.67 -1.12
CA LEU A 88 -5.95 -7.07 -0.98
C LEU A 88 -5.20 -7.51 -2.24
N ALA A 89 -4.11 -8.25 -2.07
CA ALA A 89 -3.49 -8.95 -3.18
C ALA A 89 -4.48 -10.04 -3.61
N GLY A 90 -4.91 -10.00 -4.88
CA GLY A 90 -5.82 -11.02 -5.39
C GLY A 90 -5.19 -12.40 -5.21
N VAL A 91 -5.96 -13.35 -4.69
CA VAL A 91 -5.57 -14.75 -4.82
C VAL A 91 -5.61 -15.08 -6.31
N ALA A 92 -4.46 -15.41 -6.89
CA ALA A 92 -4.45 -16.15 -8.14
C ALA A 92 -5.04 -17.53 -7.83
N ASN A 93 -6.37 -17.62 -7.75
CA ASN A 93 -7.03 -18.91 -7.89
C ASN A 93 -6.89 -19.30 -9.35
N ASP A 94 -5.74 -19.87 -9.68
CA ASP A 94 -5.52 -20.59 -10.93
C ASP A 94 -6.28 -21.93 -10.84
N ASN A 95 -7.61 -21.84 -10.79
CA ASN A 95 -8.49 -22.94 -11.14
C ASN A 95 -8.70 -22.90 -12.65
N ASP A 96 -7.63 -22.86 -13.44
CA ASP A 96 -7.73 -23.28 -14.83
C ASP A 96 -7.92 -24.80 -14.78
N HIS A 97 -9.19 -25.21 -14.83
CA HIS A 97 -9.59 -26.59 -14.94
C HIS A 97 -8.78 -27.22 -16.09
N THR A 98 -7.87 -28.12 -15.75
CA THR A 98 -7.29 -29.06 -16.71
C THR A 98 -8.45 -29.81 -17.36
N LEU A 99 -8.88 -29.33 -18.54
CA LEU A 99 -9.81 -30.03 -19.40
C LEU A 99 -9.08 -31.28 -19.91
N MET A 100 -9.23 -32.39 -19.20
CA MET A 100 -8.98 -33.71 -19.78
C MET A 100 -9.94 -33.87 -20.96
N ARG A 101 -9.44 -33.72 -22.19
CA ARG A 101 -10.14 -34.22 -23.38
C ARG A 101 -9.87 -35.72 -23.45
N ALA A 102 -10.85 -36.52 -23.05
CA ALA A 102 -10.86 -37.93 -23.39
C ALA A 102 -10.96 -38.05 -24.93
N ALA A 103 -10.08 -38.86 -25.51
CA ALA A 103 -10.13 -39.32 -26.90
C ALA A 103 -10.70 -40.73 -26.95
#